data_AF-A0A522A063-F1
#
_entry.id   AF-A0A522A063-F1
#
_cell.length_a   1.000
_cell.length_b   1.000
_cell.length_c   1.000
_cell.angle_alpha   90.00
_cell.angle_beta   90.00
_cell.angle_gamma   90.00
#
_symmetry.space_group_name_H-M   'P 1'
#
loop_
_entity.id
_entity.type
_entity.pdbx_description
1 polymer ?
#
loop_
_entity_poly.entity_id
_entity_poly.type
_entity_poly.pdbx_seq_one_letter_code
_entity_poly.pdbx_strand_id
1 'polypeptide(L)'
;HSLTAVDFFLNVIPKTFFDAFVSGDLLQVLLVAVLTACAIAGMRERGKPLLAVIEYGSEIFFGMLKIVVKAAPIGAFGAMGFTIGSYGLGALNKLAALMAGFYLTAIVFVVLVLGSIAWCGGFSIFRFLAYIKEELLLVLGTSSSETALPGMMEKLQRLGCTKSTVGLVIPTGYSFNLDGTNIYMTMAAVFLAQATNTPLDLKQQLALLAIAMITSKGASGVTGAGFVTLAATLAAFKTVPVEAMALLLGIDRFMSECRSLTNLIGNGVATVIISRWEGEVKPEQLRKNLADSNARDVVPTTDAHG
;
A
#
# COMPACT_ATOMS: atom_id res chain seq x y z
N HIS A 1 -14.74 -7.09 -25.72
CA HIS A 1 -16.15 -6.78 -25.45
C HIS A 1 -16.23 -5.46 -24.69
N SER A 2 -16.88 -4.46 -25.28
CA SER A 2 -17.13 -3.17 -24.63
C SER A 2 -18.15 -3.37 -23.51
N LEU A 3 -17.68 -3.45 -22.26
CA LEU A 3 -18.55 -3.36 -21.08
C LEU A 3 -19.25 -2.00 -21.13
N THR A 4 -20.56 -2.00 -21.35
CA THR A 4 -21.37 -0.81 -21.10
C THR A 4 -21.24 -0.47 -19.62
N ALA A 5 -21.27 0.82 -19.23
CA ALA A 5 -21.15 1.19 -17.81
C ALA A 5 -22.18 0.45 -16.93
N VAL A 6 -23.37 0.19 -17.49
CA VAL A 6 -24.43 -0.63 -16.89
C VAL A 6 -23.96 -2.07 -16.63
N ASP A 7 -23.33 -2.72 -17.60
CA ASP A 7 -22.81 -4.09 -17.43
C ASP A 7 -21.69 -4.14 -16.39
N PHE A 8 -20.85 -3.10 -16.30
CA PHE A 8 -19.84 -3.01 -15.26
C PHE A 8 -20.49 -2.99 -13.87
N PHE A 9 -21.47 -2.11 -13.63
CA PHE A 9 -22.16 -2.04 -12.34
C PHE A 9 -22.97 -3.29 -12.01
N LEU A 10 -23.65 -3.89 -13.01
CA LEU A 10 -24.39 -5.13 -12.80
C LEU A 10 -23.47 -6.32 -12.46
N ASN A 11 -22.26 -6.37 -13.02
CA ASN A 11 -21.28 -7.43 -12.73
C ASN A 11 -20.68 -7.32 -11.32
N VAL A 12 -20.78 -6.18 -10.65
CA VAL A 12 -20.36 -6.01 -9.24
C VAL A 12 -21.35 -6.71 -8.28
N ILE A 13 -22.58 -6.95 -8.70
CA ILE A 13 -23.59 -7.62 -7.88
C ILE A 13 -23.45 -9.14 -8.06
N PRO A 14 -23.04 -9.90 -7.03
CA PRO A 14 -22.93 -11.34 -7.14
C PRO A 14 -24.31 -11.99 -7.27
N LYS A 15 -24.39 -13.13 -7.96
CA LYS A 15 -25.65 -13.88 -8.10
C LYS A 15 -26.11 -14.46 -6.77
N THR A 16 -25.17 -14.83 -5.90
CA THR A 16 -25.43 -15.28 -4.53
C THR A 16 -24.34 -14.79 -3.58
N PHE A 17 -24.62 -14.77 -2.28
CA PHE A 17 -23.64 -14.33 -1.27
C PHE A 17 -22.30 -15.09 -1.34
N PHE A 18 -22.37 -16.42 -1.54
CA PHE A 18 -21.17 -17.27 -1.60
C PHE A 18 -20.51 -17.29 -2.99
N ASP A 19 -21.25 -16.97 -4.06
CA ASP A 19 -20.72 -16.96 -5.43
C ASP A 19 -19.54 -15.99 -5.58
N ALA A 20 -19.57 -14.84 -4.89
CA ALA A 20 -18.48 -13.88 -4.87
C ALA A 20 -17.13 -14.52 -4.44
N PHE A 21 -17.18 -15.39 -3.43
CA PHE A 21 -15.97 -16.03 -2.87
C PHE A 21 -15.50 -17.23 -3.70
N VAL A 22 -16.40 -17.88 -4.43
CA VAL A 22 -16.09 -19.07 -5.25
C VAL A 22 -15.61 -18.67 -6.64
N SER A 23 -16.25 -17.67 -7.25
CA SER A 23 -15.95 -17.20 -8.60
C SER A 23 -14.66 -16.37 -8.68
N GLY A 24 -14.16 -15.88 -7.55
CA GLY A 24 -12.92 -15.10 -7.49
C GLY A 24 -13.07 -13.66 -8.02
N ASP A 25 -14.29 -13.16 -8.19
CA ASP A 25 -14.52 -11.77 -8.61
C ASP A 25 -14.33 -10.81 -7.43
N LEU A 26 -13.18 -10.16 -7.37
CA LEU A 26 -12.79 -9.30 -6.24
C LEU A 26 -13.78 -8.14 -6.02
N LEU A 27 -14.36 -7.58 -7.08
CA LEU A 27 -15.33 -6.47 -6.94
C LEU A 27 -16.60 -6.93 -6.24
N GLN A 28 -17.05 -8.15 -6.55
CA GLN A 28 -18.20 -8.77 -5.88
C GLN A 28 -17.88 -9.07 -4.41
N VAL A 29 -16.69 -9.63 -4.13
CA VAL A 29 -16.24 -9.89 -2.75
C VAL A 29 -16.19 -8.59 -1.96
N LEU A 30 -15.68 -7.51 -2.55
CA LEU A 30 -15.62 -6.20 -1.90
C LEU A 30 -17.02 -5.66 -1.59
N LEU A 31 -17.96 -5.73 -2.55
CA LEU A 31 -19.33 -5.28 -2.32
C LEU A 31 -19.95 -6.02 -1.14
N VAL A 32 -19.82 -7.35 -1.11
CA VAL A 32 -20.32 -8.18 -0.01
C VAL A 32 -19.66 -7.78 1.31
N ALA A 33 -18.33 -7.63 1.33
CA ALA A 33 -17.59 -7.25 2.52
C ALA A 33 -18.03 -5.89 3.09
N VAL A 34 -18.23 -4.88 2.24
CA VAL A 34 -18.69 -3.54 2.66
C VAL A 34 -20.11 -3.61 3.23
N LEU A 35 -21.03 -4.29 2.55
CA LEU A 35 -22.40 -4.44 3.03
C LEU A 35 -22.45 -5.21 4.36
N THR A 36 -21.67 -6.27 4.50
CA THR A 36 -21.53 -7.02 5.75
C THR A 36 -20.94 -6.15 6.85
N ALA A 37 -19.90 -5.37 6.58
CA ALA A 37 -19.31 -4.46 7.55
C ALA A 37 -20.32 -3.39 8.02
N CYS A 38 -21.09 -2.79 7.10
CA CYS A 38 -22.15 -1.84 7.44
C CYS A 38 -23.25 -2.49 8.32
N ALA A 39 -23.66 -3.73 8.00
CA ALA A 39 -24.64 -4.46 8.79
C ALA A 39 -24.13 -4.76 10.21
N ILE A 40 -22.90 -5.24 10.36
CA ILE A 40 -22.26 -5.50 11.66
C ILE A 40 -22.12 -4.21 12.47
N ALA A 41 -21.69 -3.11 11.84
CA ALA A 41 -21.58 -1.80 12.48
C ALA A 41 -22.95 -1.30 13.00
N GLY A 42 -24.02 -1.54 12.23
CA GLY A 42 -25.40 -1.23 12.65
C GLY A 42 -25.87 -2.01 13.89
N MET A 43 -25.30 -3.20 14.15
CA MET A 43 -25.62 -4.03 15.31
C MET A 43 -24.96 -3.55 16.62
N ARG A 44 -24.03 -2.59 16.56
CA ARG A 44 -23.32 -2.01 17.71
C ARG A 44 -22.68 -3.10 18.59
N GLU A 45 -22.98 -3.13 19.89
CA GLU A 45 -22.43 -4.12 20.85
C GLU A 45 -22.68 -5.57 20.43
N ARG A 46 -23.83 -5.88 19.79
CA ARG A 46 -24.15 -7.24 19.34
C ARG A 46 -23.28 -7.68 18.15
N GLY A 47 -22.71 -6.72 17.41
CA GLY A 47 -21.83 -7.00 16.27
C GLY A 47 -20.39 -7.32 16.68
N LYS A 48 -19.95 -6.95 17.88
CA LYS A 48 -18.55 -7.11 18.32
C LYS A 48 -18.02 -8.55 18.24
N PRO A 49 -18.77 -9.60 18.66
CA PRO A 49 -18.28 -10.97 18.53
C PRO A 49 -18.09 -11.40 17.07
N LEU A 50 -18.97 -10.95 16.16
CA LEU A 50 -18.85 -11.24 14.72
C LEU A 50 -17.64 -10.54 14.10
N LEU A 51 -17.40 -9.29 14.47
CA LEU A 51 -16.23 -8.55 14.02
C LEU A 51 -14.93 -9.25 14.48
N ALA A 52 -14.88 -9.69 15.74
CA ALA A 52 -13.71 -10.42 16.28
C ALA A 52 -13.43 -11.71 15.49
N VAL A 53 -14.45 -12.46 15.08
CA VAL A 53 -14.27 -13.66 14.24
C VAL A 53 -13.65 -13.31 12.87
N ILE A 54 -14.07 -12.19 12.25
CA ILE A 54 -13.52 -11.71 10.98
C ILE A 54 -12.05 -11.28 11.15
N GLU A 55 -11.73 -10.60 12.25
CA GLU A 55 -10.36 -10.21 12.60
C GLU A 55 -9.46 -11.44 12.78
N TYR A 56 -9.86 -12.42 13.58
CA TYR A 56 -9.11 -13.66 13.75
C TYR A 56 -8.96 -14.44 12.44
N GLY A 57 -10.00 -14.48 11.60
CA GLY A 57 -9.91 -15.06 10.26
C GLY A 57 -8.82 -14.39 9.41
N SER A 58 -8.77 -13.05 9.43
CA SER A 58 -7.75 -12.27 8.73
C SER A 58 -6.35 -12.57 9.25
N GLU A 59 -6.17 -12.67 10.58
CA GLU A 59 -4.89 -13.06 11.19
C GLU A 59 -4.41 -14.45 10.74
N ILE A 60 -5.32 -15.41 10.63
CA ILE A 60 -5.01 -16.76 10.11
C ILE A 60 -4.52 -16.66 8.66
N PHE A 61 -5.21 -15.91 7.80
CA PHE A 61 -4.78 -15.70 6.41
C PHE A 61 -3.40 -15.04 6.32
N PHE A 62 -3.11 -14.04 7.17
CA PHE A 62 -1.77 -13.44 7.22
C PHE A 62 -0.71 -14.39 7.78
N GLY A 63 -1.05 -15.23 8.74
CA GLY A 63 -0.18 -16.31 9.22
C GLY A 63 0.22 -17.26 8.09
N MET A 64 -0.75 -17.68 7.27
CA MET A 64 -0.49 -18.49 6.07
C MET A 64 0.39 -17.76 5.06
N LEU A 65 0.10 -16.49 4.78
CA LEU A 65 0.92 -15.66 3.87
C LEU A 65 2.38 -15.57 4.36
N LYS A 66 2.61 -15.39 5.66
CA LYS A 66 3.96 -15.36 6.26
C LYS A 66 4.74 -16.65 5.99
N ILE A 67 4.08 -17.81 6.03
CA ILE A 67 4.71 -19.10 5.69
C ILE A 67 5.12 -19.12 4.21
N VAL A 68 4.24 -18.69 3.31
CA VAL A 68 4.53 -18.63 1.86
C VAL A 68 5.67 -17.65 1.57
N VAL A 69 5.67 -16.48 2.22
CA VAL A 69 6.72 -15.47 2.05
C VAL A 69 8.09 -15.97 2.52
N LYS A 70 8.18 -16.86 3.51
CA LYS A 70 9.46 -17.50 3.87
C LYS A 70 10.06 -18.33 2.73
N ALA A 71 9.22 -18.91 1.87
CA ALA A 71 9.66 -19.63 0.68
C ALA A 71 9.91 -18.70 -0.52
N ALA A 72 9.52 -17.43 -0.44
CA ALA A 72 9.64 -16.46 -1.53
C ALA A 72 11.08 -16.28 -2.05
N PRO A 73 12.17 -16.32 -1.25
CA PRO A 73 13.53 -16.23 -1.80
C PRO A 73 13.86 -17.35 -2.79
N ILE A 74 13.40 -18.57 -2.52
CA ILE A 74 13.59 -19.74 -3.41
C ILE A 74 12.75 -19.55 -4.68
N GLY A 75 11.49 -19.09 -4.52
CA GLY A 75 10.62 -18.77 -5.65
C GLY A 75 11.16 -17.65 -6.53
N ALA A 76 11.66 -16.57 -5.94
CA ALA A 76 12.26 -15.43 -6.64
C ALA A 76 13.55 -15.84 -7.36
N PHE A 77 14.39 -16.67 -6.74
CA PHE A 77 15.56 -17.25 -7.41
C PHE A 77 15.15 -18.08 -8.63
N GLY A 78 14.18 -18.98 -8.48
CA GLY A 78 13.65 -19.78 -9.58
C GLY A 78 13.03 -18.92 -10.69
N ALA A 79 12.26 -17.89 -10.34
CA ALA A 79 11.63 -16.99 -11.31
C ALA A 79 12.64 -16.10 -12.04
N MET A 80 13.68 -15.62 -11.35
CA MET A 80 14.79 -14.91 -12.01
C MET A 80 15.55 -15.85 -12.95
N GLY A 81 15.83 -17.07 -12.52
CA GLY A 81 16.45 -18.10 -13.36
C GLY A 81 15.62 -18.43 -14.60
N PHE A 82 14.32 -18.62 -14.43
CA PHE A 82 13.37 -18.82 -15.54
C PHE A 82 13.32 -17.61 -16.46
N THR A 83 13.23 -16.39 -15.90
CA THR A 83 13.13 -15.18 -16.71
C THR A 83 14.38 -14.97 -17.56
N ILE A 84 15.58 -15.16 -16.98
CA ILE A 84 16.85 -15.07 -17.69
C ILE A 84 16.96 -16.20 -18.73
N GLY A 85 16.56 -17.42 -18.37
CA GLY A 85 16.64 -18.60 -19.24
C GLY A 85 15.68 -18.54 -20.44
N SER A 86 14.46 -18.05 -20.24
CA SER A 86 13.41 -18.02 -21.28
C SER A 86 13.38 -16.73 -22.09
N TYR A 87 13.71 -15.59 -21.48
CA TYR A 87 13.60 -14.27 -22.13
C TYR A 87 14.95 -13.56 -22.31
N GLY A 88 16.04 -14.16 -21.83
CA GLY A 88 17.40 -13.63 -21.98
C GLY A 88 17.69 -12.42 -21.11
N LEU A 89 18.93 -11.94 -21.19
CA LEU A 89 19.40 -10.75 -20.43
C LEU A 89 18.69 -9.45 -20.86
N GLY A 90 18.12 -9.40 -22.07
CA GLY A 90 17.37 -8.24 -22.55
C GLY A 90 16.10 -7.97 -21.74
N ALA A 91 15.47 -9.00 -21.17
CA ALA A 91 14.30 -8.87 -20.31
C ALA A 91 14.61 -8.16 -18.98
N LEU A 92 15.83 -8.35 -18.44
CA LEU A 92 16.28 -7.65 -17.25
C LEU A 92 16.28 -6.14 -17.44
N ASN A 93 16.64 -5.64 -18.63
CA ASN A 93 16.62 -4.20 -18.90
C ASN A 93 15.21 -3.62 -18.81
N LYS A 94 14.19 -4.34 -19.28
CA LYS A 94 12.79 -3.91 -19.21
C LYS A 94 12.26 -3.94 -17.77
N LEU A 95 12.62 -4.96 -17.00
CA LEU A 95 12.28 -5.07 -15.58
C LEU A 95 12.98 -4.00 -14.73
N ALA A 96 14.26 -3.73 -15.02
CA ALA A 96 15.01 -2.65 -14.38
C ALA A 96 14.42 -1.27 -14.73
N ALA A 97 14.00 -1.06 -15.99
CA ALA A 97 13.33 0.17 -16.41
C ALA A 97 11.98 0.35 -15.69
N LEU A 98 11.19 -0.72 -15.52
CA LEU A 98 9.97 -0.69 -14.72
C LEU A 98 10.26 -0.30 -13.27
N MET A 99 11.26 -0.94 -12.65
CA MET A 99 11.65 -0.67 -11.26
C MET A 99 12.13 0.77 -11.09
N ALA A 100 12.99 1.26 -11.98
CA ALA A 100 13.46 2.64 -11.98
C ALA A 100 12.30 3.63 -12.17
N GLY A 101 11.39 3.35 -13.09
CA GLY A 101 10.19 4.16 -13.31
C GLY A 101 9.29 4.21 -12.08
N PHE A 102 9.12 3.08 -11.39
CA PHE A 102 8.34 3.00 -10.16
C PHE A 102 8.96 3.83 -9.04
N TYR A 103 10.27 3.66 -8.81
CA TYR A 103 10.99 4.41 -7.77
C TYR A 103 10.96 5.91 -8.06
N LEU A 104 11.18 6.31 -9.31
CA LEU A 104 11.08 7.71 -9.72
C LEU A 104 9.68 8.25 -9.47
N THR A 105 8.64 7.52 -9.85
CA THR A 105 7.24 7.94 -9.65
C THR A 105 6.90 8.07 -8.17
N ALA A 106 7.36 7.14 -7.34
CA ALA A 106 7.19 7.20 -5.89
C ALA A 106 7.91 8.40 -5.26
N ILE A 107 9.15 8.68 -5.69
CA ILE A 107 9.91 9.87 -5.25
C ILE A 107 9.19 11.15 -5.66
N VAL A 108 8.74 11.24 -6.91
CA VAL A 108 7.99 12.39 -7.43
C VAL A 108 6.69 12.58 -6.65
N PHE A 109 5.97 11.50 -6.36
CA PHE A 109 4.75 11.55 -5.55
C PHE A 109 5.05 12.07 -4.13
N VAL A 110 6.06 11.53 -3.45
CA VAL A 110 6.43 11.97 -2.10
C VAL A 110 6.90 13.43 -2.08
N VAL A 111 7.77 13.83 -3.00
CA VAL A 111 8.38 15.16 -2.99
C VAL A 111 7.42 16.23 -3.51
N LEU A 112 6.69 15.96 -4.60
CA LEU A 112 5.81 16.95 -5.21
C LEU A 112 4.40 16.91 -4.64
N VAL A 113 3.75 15.74 -4.61
CA VAL A 113 2.34 15.66 -4.16
C VAL A 113 2.27 15.77 -2.64
N LEU A 114 2.90 14.85 -1.91
CA LEU A 114 2.91 14.92 -0.44
C LEU A 114 3.68 16.13 0.07
N GLY A 115 4.73 16.57 -0.65
CA GLY A 115 5.44 17.80 -0.33
C GLY A 115 4.60 19.07 -0.47
N SER A 116 3.77 19.17 -1.52
CA SER A 116 2.83 20.28 -1.67
C SER A 116 1.77 20.26 -0.56
N ILE A 117 1.25 19.08 -0.22
CA ILE A 117 0.29 18.91 0.88
C ILE A 117 0.93 19.32 2.22
N ALA A 118 2.14 18.85 2.50
CA ALA A 118 2.89 19.20 3.71
C ALA A 118 3.17 20.71 3.79
N TRP A 119 3.53 21.33 2.66
CA TRP A 119 3.75 22.77 2.57
C TRP A 119 2.47 23.56 2.89
N CYS A 120 1.33 23.18 2.31
CA CYS A 120 0.02 23.74 2.66
C CYS A 120 -0.34 23.51 4.15
N GLY A 121 0.07 22.38 4.71
CA GLY A 121 -0.05 22.07 6.15
C GLY A 121 0.86 22.88 7.06
N GLY A 122 1.87 23.56 6.50
CA GLY A 122 2.80 24.42 7.22
C GLY A 122 4.11 23.75 7.65
N PHE A 123 4.45 22.57 7.12
CA PHE A 123 5.71 21.87 7.41
C PHE A 123 6.47 21.43 6.16
N SER A 124 7.74 21.05 6.33
CA SER A 124 8.58 20.56 5.25
C SER A 124 8.55 19.04 5.20
N ILE A 125 8.28 18.47 4.03
CA ILE A 125 8.34 17.03 3.81
C ILE A 125 9.73 16.48 4.11
N PHE A 126 10.81 17.17 3.74
CA PHE A 126 12.17 16.69 4.00
C PHE A 126 12.50 16.61 5.49
N ARG A 127 12.04 17.60 6.28
CA ARG A 127 12.19 17.54 7.75
C ARG A 127 11.36 16.44 8.35
N PHE A 128 10.17 16.17 7.80
CA PHE A 128 9.34 15.07 8.22
C PHE A 128 10.00 13.72 7.92
N LEU A 129 10.54 13.52 6.71
CA LEU A 129 11.27 12.31 6.34
C LEU A 129 12.50 12.08 7.25
N ALA A 130 13.25 13.14 7.57
CA ALA A 130 14.36 13.05 8.52
C ALA A 130 13.90 12.64 9.93
N TYR A 131 12.74 13.14 10.38
CA TYR A 131 12.17 12.82 11.68
C TYR A 131 11.74 11.34 11.79
N ILE A 132 11.17 10.77 10.72
CA ILE A 132 10.72 9.38 10.69
C ILE A 132 11.77 8.41 10.09
N LYS A 133 13.04 8.82 10.03
CA LYS A 133 14.11 8.04 9.37
C LYS A 133 14.24 6.61 9.93
N GLU A 134 14.04 6.44 11.23
CA GLU A 134 14.17 5.13 11.90
C GLU A 134 13.06 4.18 11.45
N GLU A 135 11.83 4.69 11.33
CA GLU A 135 10.69 3.94 10.81
C GLU A 135 10.90 3.60 9.33
N LEU A 136 11.43 4.54 8.53
CA LEU A 136 11.76 4.28 7.13
C LEU A 136 12.83 3.20 7.00
N LEU A 137 13.89 3.24 7.81
CA LEU A 137 14.93 2.22 7.82
C LEU A 137 14.40 0.86 8.28
N LEU A 138 13.50 0.85 9.28
CA LEU A 138 12.84 -0.36 9.73
C LEU A 138 11.96 -0.97 8.62
N VAL A 139 11.11 -0.17 7.97
CA VAL A 139 10.29 -0.63 6.84
C VAL A 139 11.15 -1.08 5.66
N LEU A 140 12.26 -0.41 5.39
CA LEU A 140 13.19 -0.84 4.34
C LEU A 140 13.76 -2.24 4.67
N GLY A 141 14.14 -2.49 5.92
CA GLY A 141 14.66 -3.79 6.35
C GLY A 141 13.63 -4.92 6.42
N THR A 142 12.38 -4.60 6.79
CA THR A 142 11.31 -5.61 6.97
C THR A 142 10.40 -5.77 5.76
N SER A 143 10.39 -4.77 4.87
CA SER A 143 9.44 -4.56 3.77
C SER A 143 7.97 -4.44 4.20
N SER A 144 7.68 -4.21 5.48
CA SER A 144 6.33 -4.17 6.04
C SER A 144 6.07 -2.83 6.75
N SER A 145 4.97 -2.17 6.39
CA SER A 145 4.55 -0.94 7.08
C SER A 145 4.05 -1.21 8.51
N GLU A 146 3.61 -2.44 8.79
CA GLU A 146 3.09 -2.86 10.10
C GLU A 146 4.18 -2.77 11.19
N THR A 147 5.42 -3.13 10.85
CA THR A 147 6.50 -3.20 11.83
C THR A 147 6.89 -1.82 12.37
N ALA A 148 6.64 -0.76 11.60
CA ALA A 148 6.92 0.61 11.99
C ALA A 148 5.71 1.34 12.60
N LEU A 149 4.53 0.72 12.61
CA LEU A 149 3.29 1.35 13.05
C LEU A 149 3.39 1.91 14.49
N PRO A 150 3.90 1.16 15.50
CA PRO A 150 3.94 1.67 16.87
C PRO A 150 4.87 2.88 17.02
N GLY A 151 6.07 2.79 16.44
CA GLY A 151 7.06 3.88 16.48
C GLY A 151 6.55 5.13 15.76
N MET A 152 5.89 4.94 14.61
CA MET A 152 5.25 6.04 13.87
C MET A 152 4.17 6.73 14.70
N MET A 153 3.30 5.98 15.37
CA MET A 153 2.25 6.56 16.22
C MET A 153 2.84 7.35 17.40
N GLU A 154 3.89 6.83 18.04
CA GLU A 154 4.57 7.53 19.12
C GLU A 154 5.22 8.84 18.63
N LYS A 155 5.93 8.79 17.51
CA LYS A 155 6.55 9.97 16.90
C LYS A 155 5.53 11.03 16.51
N LEU A 156 4.41 10.65 15.91
CA LEU A 156 3.35 11.60 15.56
C LEU A 156 2.73 12.26 16.80
N GLN A 157 2.57 11.52 17.91
CA GLN A 157 2.15 12.09 19.19
C GLN A 157 3.17 13.08 19.75
N ARG A 158 4.47 12.73 19.72
CA ARG A 158 5.57 13.63 20.12
C ARG A 158 5.65 14.87 19.23
N LEU A 159 5.22 14.77 17.97
CA LEU A 159 5.11 15.89 17.04
C LEU A 159 3.99 16.87 17.42
N GLY A 160 3.05 16.44 18.26
CA GLY A 160 1.94 17.22 18.80
C GLY A 160 0.55 16.67 18.45
N CYS A 161 0.45 15.67 17.57
CA CYS A 161 -0.84 15.11 17.17
C CYS A 161 -1.52 14.42 18.37
N THR A 162 -2.84 14.56 18.55
CA THR A 162 -3.47 13.91 19.70
C THR A 162 -3.51 12.40 19.54
N LYS A 163 -3.59 11.69 20.66
CA LYS A 163 -3.76 10.22 20.67
C LYS A 163 -4.98 9.76 19.89
N SER A 164 -6.07 10.54 19.90
CA SER A 164 -7.30 10.20 19.19
C SER A 164 -7.09 10.24 17.68
N THR A 165 -6.50 11.31 17.16
CA THR A 165 -6.26 11.46 15.72
C THR A 165 -5.24 10.44 15.23
N VAL A 166 -4.13 10.27 15.94
CA VAL A 166 -3.12 9.25 15.60
C VAL A 166 -3.70 7.84 15.66
N GLY A 167 -4.47 7.54 16.71
CA GLY A 167 -5.09 6.23 16.95
C GLY A 167 -6.16 5.85 15.92
N LEU A 168 -6.73 6.83 15.21
CA LEU A 168 -7.70 6.59 14.15
C LEU A 168 -7.03 6.60 12.77
N VAL A 169 -6.32 7.68 12.43
CA VAL A 169 -5.85 7.93 11.06
C VAL A 169 -4.76 6.94 10.64
N ILE A 170 -3.81 6.60 11.53
CA ILE A 170 -2.72 5.70 11.18
C ILE A 170 -3.22 4.26 10.94
N PRO A 171 -4.03 3.65 11.82
CA PRO A 171 -4.59 2.32 11.55
C PRO A 171 -5.54 2.29 10.35
N THR A 172 -6.39 3.31 10.18
CA THR A 172 -7.27 3.38 8.99
C THR A 172 -6.46 3.53 7.71
N GLY A 173 -5.44 4.40 7.70
CA GLY A 173 -4.57 4.61 6.55
C GLY A 173 -3.72 3.39 6.20
N TYR A 174 -3.31 2.58 7.17
CA TYR A 174 -2.60 1.33 6.92
C TYR A 174 -3.37 0.36 6.01
N SER A 175 -4.70 0.35 6.11
CA SER A 175 -5.55 -0.49 5.25
C SER A 175 -6.07 0.25 4.03
N PHE A 176 -6.45 1.52 4.19
CA PHE A 176 -7.20 2.26 3.17
C PHE A 176 -6.39 3.33 2.44
N ASN A 177 -5.13 3.58 2.79
CA ASN A 177 -4.30 4.60 2.16
C ASN A 177 -2.96 4.03 1.68
N LEU A 178 -3.06 3.11 0.73
CA LEU A 178 -1.94 2.38 0.14
C LEU A 178 -1.52 2.99 -1.21
N ASP A 179 -1.06 4.24 -1.18
CA ASP A 179 -0.69 5.02 -2.38
C ASP A 179 0.41 4.35 -3.21
N GLY A 180 1.50 3.93 -2.58
CA GLY A 180 2.60 3.22 -3.21
C GLY A 180 2.14 1.90 -3.83
N THR A 181 1.23 1.19 -3.16
CA THR A 181 0.63 -0.03 -3.71
C THR A 181 -0.15 0.27 -4.97
N ASN A 182 -0.96 1.34 -5.00
CA ASN A 182 -1.73 1.71 -6.19
C ASN A 182 -0.85 2.17 -7.36
N ILE A 183 0.21 2.94 -7.09
CA ILE A 183 1.22 3.31 -8.11
C ILE A 183 1.85 2.04 -8.71
N TYR A 184 2.27 1.10 -7.85
CA TYR A 184 2.82 -0.18 -8.31
C TYR A 184 1.82 -0.96 -9.16
N MET A 185 0.57 -1.10 -8.71
CA MET A 185 -0.43 -1.94 -9.39
C MET A 185 -0.73 -1.41 -10.79
N THR A 186 -0.90 -0.09 -10.92
CA THR A 186 -1.16 0.55 -12.21
C THR A 186 0.02 0.43 -13.16
N MET A 187 1.24 0.70 -12.69
CA MET A 187 2.45 0.55 -13.51
C MET A 187 2.70 -0.91 -13.91
N ALA A 188 2.56 -1.84 -12.97
CA ALA A 188 2.73 -3.27 -13.20
C ALA A 188 1.71 -3.79 -14.21
N ALA A 189 0.42 -3.43 -14.08
CA ALA A 189 -0.61 -3.86 -15.00
C ALA A 189 -0.38 -3.33 -16.43
N VAL A 190 0.00 -2.07 -16.58
CA VAL A 190 0.35 -1.49 -17.90
C VAL A 190 1.60 -2.15 -18.48
N PHE A 191 2.62 -2.41 -17.65
CA PHE A 191 3.82 -3.12 -18.08
C PHE A 191 3.50 -4.54 -18.56
N LEU A 192 2.68 -5.29 -17.83
CA LEU A 192 2.26 -6.64 -18.22
C LEU A 192 1.42 -6.64 -19.50
N ALA A 193 0.56 -5.64 -19.68
CA ALA A 193 -0.17 -5.44 -20.92
C ALA A 193 0.81 -5.24 -22.10
N GLN A 194 1.83 -4.40 -21.94
CA GLN A 194 2.86 -4.19 -22.96
C GLN A 194 3.69 -5.46 -23.21
N ALA A 195 4.08 -6.17 -22.15
CA ALA A 195 4.87 -7.40 -22.25
C ALA A 195 4.10 -8.54 -22.96
N THR A 196 2.77 -8.56 -22.84
CA THR A 196 1.88 -9.53 -23.49
C THR A 196 1.35 -9.05 -24.84
N ASN A 197 1.77 -7.87 -25.32
CA ASN A 197 1.22 -7.21 -26.51
C ASN A 197 -0.32 -7.04 -26.44
N THR A 198 -0.85 -6.82 -25.25
CA THR A 198 -2.26 -6.51 -25.02
C THR A 198 -2.45 -4.99 -25.16
N PRO A 199 -3.04 -4.49 -26.26
CA PRO A 199 -3.27 -3.06 -26.42
C PRO A 199 -4.30 -2.57 -25.40
N LEU A 200 -3.99 -1.48 -24.70
CA LEU A 200 -4.89 -0.79 -23.79
C LEU A 200 -5.19 0.61 -24.33
N ASP A 201 -6.42 0.82 -24.78
CA ASP A 201 -6.90 2.16 -25.12
C ASP A 201 -7.08 3.04 -23.86
N LEU A 202 -7.35 4.33 -24.06
CA LEU A 202 -7.50 5.26 -22.93
C LEU A 202 -8.65 4.87 -22.00
N LYS A 203 -9.75 4.32 -22.52
CA LYS A 203 -10.90 3.91 -21.71
C LYS A 203 -10.53 2.72 -20.83
N GLN A 204 -9.80 1.76 -21.38
CA GLN A 204 -9.28 0.59 -20.68
C GLN A 204 -8.26 0.99 -19.61
N GLN A 205 -7.40 1.97 -19.89
CA GLN A 205 -6.45 2.49 -18.89
C GLN A 205 -7.17 3.20 -17.73
N LEU A 206 -8.21 3.99 -18.01
CA LEU A 206 -9.03 4.62 -16.97
C LEU A 206 -9.83 3.60 -16.16
N ALA A 207 -10.38 2.56 -16.81
CA ALA A 207 -11.07 1.47 -16.14
C ALA A 207 -10.10 0.66 -15.25
N LEU A 208 -8.90 0.36 -15.75
CA LEU A 208 -7.85 -0.30 -14.99
C LEU A 208 -7.46 0.53 -13.76
N LEU A 209 -7.30 1.86 -13.92
CA LEU A 209 -7.04 2.76 -12.80
C LEU A 209 -8.18 2.73 -11.78
N ALA A 210 -9.44 2.80 -12.22
CA ALA A 210 -10.60 2.76 -11.33
C ALA A 210 -10.66 1.44 -10.54
N ILE A 211 -10.44 0.30 -11.21
CA ILE A 211 -10.39 -1.01 -10.56
C ILE A 211 -9.21 -1.04 -9.58
N ALA A 212 -8.01 -0.61 -9.99
CA ALA A 212 -6.82 -0.58 -9.13
C ALA A 212 -7.03 0.26 -7.86
N MET A 213 -7.69 1.43 -7.96
CA MET A 213 -8.01 2.25 -6.79
C MET A 213 -8.93 1.54 -5.80
N ILE A 214 -9.85 0.72 -6.29
CA ILE A 214 -10.79 -0.04 -5.47
C ILE A 214 -10.08 -1.24 -4.86
N THR A 215 -9.40 -2.04 -5.68
CA THR A 215 -8.73 -3.27 -5.25
C THR A 215 -7.57 -2.98 -4.31
N SER A 216 -6.85 -1.86 -4.47
CA SER A 216 -5.78 -1.46 -3.57
C SER A 216 -6.24 -1.24 -2.13
N LYS A 217 -7.53 -0.94 -1.89
CA LYS A 217 -8.11 -0.81 -0.54
C LYS A 217 -8.36 -2.16 0.14
N GLY A 218 -8.38 -3.23 -0.64
CA GLY A 218 -8.42 -4.60 -0.14
C GLY A 218 -7.03 -5.20 0.12
N ALA A 219 -5.95 -4.47 -0.22
CA ALA A 219 -4.60 -4.87 0.15
C ALA A 219 -4.34 -4.56 1.63
N SER A 220 -3.48 -5.34 2.29
CA SER A 220 -2.91 -4.95 3.58
C SER A 220 -1.46 -4.53 3.42
N GLY A 221 -0.92 -3.77 4.37
CA GLY A 221 0.47 -3.30 4.35
C GLY A 221 1.53 -4.35 4.72
N VAL A 222 1.21 -5.64 4.63
CA VAL A 222 2.17 -6.72 4.88
C VAL A 222 2.91 -7.13 3.60
N THR A 223 4.11 -7.66 3.77
CA THR A 223 4.95 -8.16 2.66
C THR A 223 4.20 -9.18 1.80
N GLY A 224 4.22 -8.98 0.48
CA GLY A 224 3.59 -9.88 -0.50
C GLY A 224 2.09 -9.63 -0.75
N ALA A 225 1.40 -8.89 0.12
CA ALA A 225 -0.02 -8.58 -0.10
C ALA A 225 -0.25 -7.78 -1.39
N GLY A 226 0.62 -6.81 -1.70
CA GLY A 226 0.50 -6.03 -2.94
C GLY A 226 0.61 -6.87 -4.23
N PHE A 227 1.36 -7.98 -4.22
CA PHE A 227 1.43 -8.90 -5.36
C PHE A 227 0.13 -9.71 -5.50
N VAL A 228 -0.43 -10.19 -4.39
CA VAL A 228 -1.73 -10.87 -4.38
C VAL A 228 -2.85 -9.95 -4.86
N THR A 229 -2.85 -8.69 -4.40
CA THR A 229 -3.85 -7.70 -4.83
C THR A 229 -3.69 -7.36 -6.32
N LEU A 230 -2.44 -7.34 -6.85
CA LEU A 230 -2.24 -7.19 -8.29
C LEU A 230 -2.90 -8.34 -9.06
N ALA A 231 -2.73 -9.60 -8.62
CA ALA A 231 -3.41 -10.75 -9.23
C ALA A 231 -4.93 -10.56 -9.25
N ALA A 232 -5.49 -10.16 -8.11
CA ALA A 232 -6.92 -9.91 -7.99
C ALA A 232 -7.39 -8.75 -8.89
N THR A 233 -6.54 -7.74 -9.12
CA THR A 233 -6.83 -6.60 -10.01
C THR A 233 -6.83 -7.03 -11.48
N LEU A 234 -5.85 -7.82 -11.90
CA LEU A 234 -5.80 -8.35 -13.27
C LEU A 234 -6.96 -9.31 -13.52
N ALA A 235 -7.29 -10.17 -12.53
CA ALA A 235 -8.44 -11.06 -12.59
C ALA A 235 -9.77 -10.30 -12.69
N ALA A 236 -9.92 -9.17 -11.98
CA ALA A 236 -11.10 -8.31 -12.09
C ALA A 236 -11.16 -7.57 -13.44
N PHE A 237 -10.01 -7.16 -13.98
CA PHE A 237 -9.94 -6.45 -15.27
C PHE A 237 -10.10 -7.37 -16.49
N LYS A 238 -9.81 -8.68 -16.35
CA LYS A 238 -10.07 -9.76 -17.33
C LYS A 238 -9.39 -9.60 -18.71
N THR A 239 -8.61 -8.54 -18.91
CA THR A 239 -7.99 -8.21 -20.21
C THR A 239 -6.51 -8.55 -20.26
N VAL A 240 -5.79 -8.35 -19.14
CA VAL A 240 -4.36 -8.69 -19.04
C VAL A 240 -4.23 -10.09 -18.43
N PRO A 241 -3.48 -11.01 -19.06
CA PRO A 241 -3.30 -12.37 -18.54
C PRO A 241 -2.64 -12.37 -17.15
N VAL A 242 -3.21 -13.12 -16.20
CA VAL A 242 -2.69 -13.21 -14.82
C VAL A 242 -1.36 -13.96 -14.80
N GLU A 243 -1.17 -14.90 -15.73
CA GLU A 243 0.05 -15.70 -15.88
C GLU A 243 1.28 -14.83 -16.16
N ALA A 244 1.08 -13.66 -16.79
CA ALA A 244 2.14 -12.71 -17.10
C ALA A 244 2.80 -12.15 -15.81
N MET A 245 2.12 -12.21 -14.67
CA MET A 245 2.67 -11.80 -13.38
C MET A 245 3.92 -12.57 -12.96
N ALA A 246 4.14 -13.78 -13.51
CA ALA A 246 5.37 -14.54 -13.28
C ALA A 246 6.63 -13.72 -13.63
N LEU A 247 6.54 -12.81 -14.60
CA LEU A 247 7.62 -11.90 -15.00
C LEU A 247 8.03 -10.93 -13.89
N LEU A 248 7.11 -10.58 -13.00
CA LEU A 248 7.34 -9.62 -11.92
C LEU A 248 7.84 -10.30 -10.64
N LEU A 249 7.68 -11.62 -10.50
CA LEU A 249 7.99 -12.34 -9.25
C LEU A 249 9.44 -12.13 -8.80
N GLY A 250 10.38 -12.05 -9.77
CA GLY A 250 11.80 -11.85 -9.48
C GLY A 250 12.13 -10.45 -8.94
N ILE A 251 11.36 -9.43 -9.30
CA ILE A 251 11.59 -8.03 -8.90
C ILE A 251 10.61 -7.52 -7.85
N ASP A 252 9.55 -8.28 -7.54
CA ASP A 252 8.50 -7.86 -6.60
C ASP A 252 9.04 -7.58 -5.20
N ARG A 253 10.09 -8.29 -4.78
CA ARG A 253 10.73 -8.05 -3.48
C ARG A 253 11.21 -6.61 -3.34
N PHE A 254 11.95 -6.11 -4.33
CA PHE A 254 12.46 -4.73 -4.34
C PHE A 254 11.32 -3.72 -4.44
N MET A 255 10.32 -4.00 -5.28
CA MET A 255 9.15 -3.13 -5.40
C MET A 255 8.30 -3.12 -4.11
N SER A 256 8.30 -4.20 -3.33
CA SER A 256 7.63 -4.26 -2.02
C SER A 256 8.15 -3.23 -1.03
N GLU A 257 9.46 -3.01 -0.98
CA GLU A 257 10.07 -2.06 -0.06
C GLU A 257 9.64 -0.62 -0.38
N CYS A 258 9.74 -0.22 -1.65
CA CYS A 258 9.32 1.11 -2.10
C CYS A 258 7.81 1.37 -1.91
N ARG A 259 6.96 0.34 -2.11
CA ARG A 259 5.52 0.41 -1.79
C ARG A 259 5.31 0.77 -0.32
N SER A 260 5.88 -0.04 0.57
CA SER A 260 5.68 0.10 2.03
C SER A 260 6.20 1.44 2.57
N LEU A 261 7.32 1.93 2.03
CA LEU A 261 7.85 3.26 2.38
C LEU A 261 6.90 4.39 1.96
N THR A 262 6.43 4.36 0.71
CA THR A 262 5.54 5.39 0.18
C THR A 262 4.22 5.44 0.96
N ASN A 263 3.66 4.26 1.28
CA ASN A 263 2.45 4.14 2.09
C ASN A 263 2.64 4.72 3.49
N LEU A 264 3.76 4.37 4.16
CA LEU A 264 4.05 4.87 5.51
C LEU A 264 4.18 6.40 5.53
N ILE A 265 4.88 6.97 4.55
CA ILE A 265 5.05 8.43 4.43
C ILE A 265 3.68 9.09 4.20
N GLY A 266 2.87 8.58 3.29
CA GLY A 266 1.52 9.09 3.02
C GLY A 266 0.65 9.11 4.27
N ASN A 267 0.62 8.01 5.02
CA ASN A 267 -0.15 7.90 6.27
C ASN A 267 0.33 8.87 7.36
N GLY A 268 1.64 9.07 7.44
CA GLY A 268 2.24 10.06 8.32
C GLY A 268 1.82 11.49 7.99
N VAL A 269 1.94 11.88 6.72
CA VAL A 269 1.54 13.20 6.24
C VAL A 269 0.05 13.42 6.45
N ALA A 270 -0.79 12.44 6.12
CA ALA A 270 -2.24 12.51 6.32
C ALA A 270 -2.61 12.77 7.79
N THR A 271 -1.98 12.05 8.72
CA THR A 271 -2.21 12.24 10.17
C THR A 271 -1.88 13.65 10.62
N VAL A 272 -0.73 14.18 10.20
CA VAL A 272 -0.34 15.56 10.55
C VAL A 272 -1.33 16.58 9.98
N ILE A 273 -1.78 16.39 8.74
CA ILE A 273 -2.75 17.30 8.10
C ILE A 273 -4.11 17.26 8.78
N ILE A 274 -4.61 16.08 9.15
CA ILE A 274 -5.87 15.96 9.87
C ILE A 274 -5.77 16.61 11.25
N SER A 275 -4.68 16.35 12.00
CA SER A 275 -4.43 17.06 13.27
C SER A 275 -4.33 18.57 13.11
N ARG A 276 -3.82 19.07 11.97
CA ARG A 276 -3.79 20.51 11.66
C ARG A 276 -5.20 21.07 11.41
N TRP A 277 -6.06 20.34 10.71
CA TRP A 277 -7.45 20.73 10.43
C TRP A 277 -8.32 20.71 11.68
N GLU A 278 -8.11 19.76 12.58
CA GLU A 278 -8.77 19.69 13.88
C GLU A 278 -8.21 20.71 14.90
N GLY A 279 -7.21 21.50 14.52
CA GLY A 279 -6.62 22.53 15.38
C GLY A 279 -5.75 22.00 16.53
N GLU A 280 -5.40 20.71 16.51
CA GLU A 280 -4.61 20.04 17.54
C GLU A 280 -3.16 20.52 17.57
N VAL A 281 -2.60 20.82 16.40
CA VAL A 281 -1.21 21.27 16.24
C VAL A 281 -1.18 22.54 15.42
N LYS A 282 -0.39 23.53 15.85
CA LYS A 282 -0.15 24.77 15.08
C LYS A 282 1.10 24.64 14.18
N PRO A 283 1.20 25.37 13.06
CA PRO A 283 2.35 25.28 12.16
C PRO A 283 3.68 25.61 12.84
N GLU A 284 3.67 26.61 13.72
CA GLU A 284 4.85 27.06 14.46
C GLU A 284 5.38 25.97 15.40
N GLN A 285 4.47 25.33 16.14
CA GLN A 285 4.79 24.21 17.03
C GLN A 285 5.30 23.02 16.23
N LEU A 286 4.67 22.70 15.09
CA LEU A 286 5.10 21.62 14.20
C LEU A 286 6.51 21.85 13.66
N ARG A 287 6.80 23.08 13.18
CA ARG A 287 8.13 23.48 12.68
C ARG A 287 9.19 23.41 13.77
N LYS A 288 8.85 23.84 15.00
CA LYS A 288 9.74 23.76 16.16
C LYS A 288 10.03 22.31 16.54
N ASN A 289 8.99 21.49 16.71
CA ASN A 289 9.13 20.09 17.09
C ASN A 289 9.95 19.30 16.04
N LEU A 290 9.74 19.56 14.75
CA LEU A 290 10.54 18.97 13.67
C LEU A 290 12.00 19.48 13.66
N ALA A 291 12.27 20.71 14.10
CA ALA A 291 13.63 21.23 14.20
C ALA A 291 14.36 20.68 15.43
N ASP A 292 13.71 20.69 16.59
CA ASP A 292 14.26 20.24 17.87
C ASP A 292 14.55 18.72 17.86
N SER A 293 13.71 17.94 17.19
CA SER A 293 13.91 16.49 17.08
C SER A 293 15.12 16.14 16.20
N ASN A 294 15.38 16.91 15.15
CA ASN A 294 16.58 16.74 14.33
C ASN A 294 17.86 17.14 15.09
N ALA A 295 17.76 18.00 16.12
CA ALA A 295 18.91 18.38 16.94
C ALA A 295 19.27 17.31 17.99
N ARG A 296 18.29 16.56 18.52
CA ARG A 296 18.52 15.48 19.50
C ARG A 296 19.19 14.24 18.88
N ASP A 297 18.98 14.00 17.60
CA ASP A 297 19.56 12.88 16.84
C ASP A 297 21.01 13.12 16.35
N VAL A 298 21.53 14.33 16.48
CA VAL A 298 22.86 14.75 15.94
C VAL A 298 23.93 14.85 17.04
N VAL A 299 23.56 14.76 18.31
CA VAL A 299 24.53 14.69 19.41
C VAL A 299 24.90 13.22 19.62
N PRO A 300 26.14 12.78 19.32
CA PRO A 300 26.60 11.51 19.84
C PRO A 300 26.50 11.60 21.36
N THR A 301 25.92 10.60 22.01
CA THR A 301 26.01 10.44 23.46
C THR A 301 27.48 10.28 23.85
N THR A 302 28.20 11.40 23.96
CA THR A 302 29.46 11.47 24.68
C THR A 302 29.13 11.68 26.16
N ASP A 303 29.70 10.77 26.94
CA ASP A 303 29.93 10.81 28.38
C ASP A 303 28.77 10.25 29.24
N ALA A 304 28.99 9.42 30.26
CA ALA A 304 30.16 9.30 31.11
C ALA A 304 30.26 7.91 31.77
N HIS A 305 31.42 7.26 31.63
CA HIS A 305 31.95 6.37 32.66
C HIS A 305 33.17 7.07 33.25
N GLY A 306 32.94 7.78 34.36
CA GLY A 306 33.93 8.22 35.33
C GLY A 306 33.60 7.60 36.67
#